data_AF-A0A249NRZ3-F1
#
_entry.id   AF-A0A249NRZ3-F1
#
_cell.length_a   1.000
_cell.length_b   1.000
_cell.length_c   1.000
_cell.angle_alpha   90.00
_cell.angle_beta   90.00
_cell.angle_gamma   90.00
#
_symmetry.space_group_name_H-M   'P 1'
#
loop_
_entity.id
_entity.type
_entity.pdbx_description
1 polymer ?
#
loop_
_entity_poly.entity_id
_entity_poly.type
_entity_poly.pdbx_seq_one_letter_code
_entity_poly.pdbx_strand_id
1 'polypeptide(L)'
;MQQANAKDERQFNVDRRSLLVGVFASTAMPKAAACEPEPDPLAEVERCAAALAESLKVAHGGTWSVQISHETGFVAVSRDFA
;
A
#
# COMPACT_ATOMS: atom_id res chain seq x y z
N MET A 1 -24.76 -20.35 -41.57
CA MET A 1 -23.68 -21.29 -41.16
C MET A 1 -22.42 -20.79 -41.88
N GLN A 2 -21.25 -20.51 -41.32
CA GLN A 2 -20.52 -20.79 -40.06
C GLN A 2 -19.47 -19.66 -39.92
N GLN A 3 -19.32 -19.03 -38.74
CA GLN A 3 -18.17 -19.13 -37.80
C GLN A 3 -16.78 -18.81 -38.43
N ALA A 4 -16.07 -17.73 -38.05
CA ALA A 4 -15.53 -17.30 -36.75
C ALA A 4 -14.13 -17.87 -36.42
N ASN A 5 -13.32 -16.98 -35.83
CA ASN A 5 -12.15 -17.17 -34.98
C ASN A 5 -10.78 -17.39 -35.66
N ALA A 6 -9.90 -16.39 -35.60
CA ALA A 6 -9.13 -15.89 -34.44
C ALA A 6 -7.87 -16.74 -34.23
N LYS A 7 -6.73 -16.10 -34.50
CA LYS A 7 -5.39 -16.63 -34.27
C LYS A 7 -5.13 -16.66 -32.75
N ASP A 8 -5.04 -17.84 -32.17
CA ASP A 8 -4.58 -18.09 -30.80
C ASP A 8 -3.10 -18.50 -30.87
N GLU A 9 -2.20 -17.54 -30.64
CA GLU A 9 -0.78 -17.80 -30.43
C GLU A 9 -0.49 -17.72 -28.92
N ARG A 10 -0.54 -18.87 -28.25
CA ARG A 10 0.05 -19.03 -26.92
C ARG A 10 1.13 -20.09 -26.98
N GLN A 11 2.35 -19.62 -27.21
CA GLN A 11 3.57 -20.41 -27.17
C GLN A 11 3.90 -20.75 -25.71
N PHE A 12 3.47 -21.92 -25.25
CA PHE A 12 3.90 -22.50 -23.98
C PHE A 12 5.29 -23.12 -24.16
N ASN A 13 6.32 -22.43 -23.69
CA ASN A 13 7.65 -23.02 -23.58
C ASN A 13 7.82 -23.61 -22.17
N VAL A 14 7.57 -24.92 -22.06
CA VAL A 14 7.78 -25.67 -20.80
C VAL A 14 9.15 -26.34 -20.87
N ASP A 15 10.12 -25.76 -20.18
CA ASP A 15 11.45 -26.32 -20.05
C ASP A 15 11.42 -27.57 -19.15
N ARG A 16 11.80 -28.72 -19.73
CA ARG A 16 11.78 -30.04 -19.07
C ARG A 16 12.75 -30.12 -17.88
N ARG A 17 13.63 -29.14 -17.67
CA ARG A 17 14.51 -29.06 -16.49
C ARG A 17 13.86 -28.47 -15.24
N SER A 18 12.70 -27.83 -15.36
CA SER A 18 12.02 -27.22 -14.20
C SER A 18 11.19 -28.22 -13.37
N LEU A 19 11.10 -29.49 -13.79
CA LEU A 19 10.21 -30.49 -13.20
C LEU A 19 10.83 -31.40 -12.11
N LEU A 20 12.11 -31.21 -11.73
CA LEU A 20 12.82 -32.23 -10.94
C LEU A 20 13.71 -31.74 -9.78
N VAL A 21 13.63 -30.48 -9.35
CA VAL A 21 14.38 -30.01 -8.18
C VAL A 21 13.44 -29.43 -7.14
N GLY A 22 13.36 -30.10 -5.98
CA GLY A 22 13.02 -29.42 -4.74
C GLY A 22 11.75 -29.87 -4.04
N VAL A 23 11.58 -31.19 -3.88
CA VAL A 23 10.79 -31.76 -2.78
C VAL A 23 11.43 -31.32 -1.45
N PHE A 24 10.98 -30.19 -0.92
CA PHE A 24 11.12 -29.85 0.50
C PHE A 24 9.73 -29.50 1.02
N ALA A 25 9.00 -30.55 1.37
CA ALA A 25 7.84 -30.47 2.24
C ALA A 25 8.32 -30.03 3.64
N SER A 26 8.50 -28.73 3.84
CA SER A 26 8.63 -28.14 5.17
C SER A 26 7.22 -27.99 5.74
N THR A 27 6.99 -28.72 6.83
CA THR A 27 5.80 -28.70 7.69
C THR A 27 5.13 -27.33 7.78
N ALA A 28 4.00 -27.19 7.10
CA ALA A 28 3.06 -26.10 7.30
C ALA A 28 2.41 -26.25 8.67
N MET A 29 3.04 -25.69 9.71
CA MET A 29 2.29 -25.30 10.90
C MET A 29 1.47 -24.07 10.51
N PRO A 30 0.14 -24.07 10.67
CA PRO A 30 -0.60 -22.82 10.65
C PRO A 30 -0.13 -22.04 11.88
N LYS A 31 0.85 -21.16 11.69
CA LYS A 31 1.09 -20.06 12.62
C LYS A 31 -0.24 -19.33 12.65
N ALA A 32 -0.99 -19.51 13.75
CA ALA A 32 -2.17 -18.72 14.02
C ALA A 32 -1.77 -17.29 13.70
N ALA A 33 -2.37 -16.73 12.66
CA ALA A 33 -2.15 -15.35 12.30
C ALA A 33 -2.52 -14.60 13.57
N ALA A 34 -1.50 -14.11 14.28
CA ALA A 34 -1.70 -13.15 15.32
C ALA A 34 -2.54 -12.08 14.64
N CYS A 35 -3.75 -11.89 15.13
CA CYS A 35 -4.60 -10.80 14.71
C CYS A 35 -3.87 -9.56 15.24
N GLU A 36 -2.87 -9.12 14.48
CA GLU A 36 -2.21 -7.85 14.69
C GLU A 36 -3.36 -6.84 14.70
N PRO A 37 -3.50 -6.03 15.77
CA PRO A 37 -4.55 -5.04 15.81
C PRO A 37 -4.43 -4.18 14.56
N GLU A 38 -5.50 -4.14 13.77
CA GLU A 38 -5.58 -3.28 12.59
C GLU A 38 -5.18 -1.85 13.01
N PRO A 39 -4.28 -1.19 12.27
CA PRO A 39 -3.84 0.15 12.62
C PRO A 39 -5.05 1.09 12.61
N ASP A 40 -5.16 1.91 13.66
CA ASP A 40 -6.24 2.91 13.75
C ASP A 40 -6.12 3.91 12.58
N PRO A 41 -7.11 3.97 11.68
CA PRO A 41 -7.06 4.85 10.53
C PRO A 41 -7.02 6.33 10.93
N LEU A 42 -7.57 6.72 12.08
CA LEU A 42 -7.51 8.11 12.55
C LEU A 42 -6.10 8.47 13.01
N ALA A 43 -5.45 7.57 13.74
CA ALA A 43 -4.05 7.73 14.12
C ALA A 43 -3.13 7.83 12.90
N GLU A 44 -3.42 7.08 11.83
CA GLU A 44 -2.66 7.13 10.58
C GLU A 44 -2.84 8.47 9.84
N VAL A 45 -4.05 9.02 9.85
CA VAL A 45 -4.32 10.36 9.29
C VAL A 45 -3.56 11.44 10.04
N GLU A 46 -3.56 11.41 11.37
CA GLU A 46 -2.82 12.35 12.21
C GLU A 46 -1.30 12.24 11.97
N ARG A 47 -0.78 11.02 11.83
CA ARG A 47 0.62 10.78 11.48
C ARG A 47 0.98 11.39 10.12
N CYS A 48 0.11 11.23 9.12
CA CYS A 48 0.30 11.81 7.80
C CYS A 48 0.22 13.35 7.83
N ALA A 49 -0.68 13.92 8.63
CA ALA A 49 -0.79 15.38 8.81
C ALA A 49 0.49 15.97 9.39
N ALA A 50 1.07 15.33 10.41
CA ALA A 50 2.35 15.73 11.00
C ALA A 50 3.50 15.62 9.99
N ALA A 51 3.57 14.52 9.22
CA ALA A 51 4.58 14.34 8.19
C ALA A 51 4.49 15.40 7.08
N LEU A 52 3.27 15.81 6.72
CA LEU A 52 3.04 16.90 5.76
C LEU A 52 3.54 18.24 6.32
N ALA A 53 3.23 18.57 7.58
CA ALA A 53 3.71 19.81 8.20
C ALA A 53 5.24 19.91 8.20
N GLU A 54 5.94 18.83 8.57
CA GLU A 54 7.41 18.81 8.52
C GLU A 54 7.94 18.89 7.08
N SER A 55 7.28 18.24 6.11
CA SER A 55 7.65 18.36 4.70
C SER A 55 7.52 19.80 4.18
N LEU A 56 6.45 20.49 4.56
CA LEU A 56 6.23 21.90 4.20
C LEU A 56 7.27 22.82 4.82
N LYS A 57 7.66 22.57 6.08
CA LYS A 57 8.76 23.27 6.73
C LYS A 57 10.09 23.07 6.01
N VAL A 58 10.43 21.84 5.61
CA VAL A 58 11.65 21.56 4.85
C VAL A 58 11.62 22.25 3.47
N ALA A 59 10.47 22.20 2.78
CA ALA A 59 10.33 22.72 1.42
C ALA A 59 10.24 24.25 1.34
N HIS A 60 9.59 24.89 2.31
CA HIS A 60 9.21 26.31 2.23
C HIS A 60 9.71 27.16 3.40
N GLY A 61 10.37 26.53 4.39
CA GLY A 61 10.79 27.19 5.62
C GLY A 61 9.63 27.63 6.51
N GLY A 62 9.96 28.15 7.70
CA GLY A 62 8.97 28.59 8.69
C GLY A 62 8.25 27.43 9.38
N THR A 63 7.26 27.78 10.21
CA THR A 63 6.44 26.83 10.96
C THR A 63 5.13 26.60 10.23
N TRP A 64 4.73 25.33 10.10
CA TRP A 64 3.52 24.93 9.41
C TRP A 64 2.64 24.09 10.33
N SER A 65 1.33 24.21 10.19
CA SER A 65 0.35 23.37 10.87
C SER A 65 -0.65 22.78 9.88
N VAL A 66 -1.04 21.54 10.14
CA VAL A 66 -2.08 20.82 9.40
C VAL A 66 -3.10 20.36 10.44
N GLN A 67 -4.36 20.74 10.27
CA GLN A 67 -5.45 20.36 11.16
C GLN A 67 -6.52 19.63 10.36
N ILE A 68 -7.00 18.51 10.89
CA ILE A 68 -8.01 17.67 10.27
C ILE A 68 -9.17 17.53 11.26
N SER A 69 -10.37 17.94 10.84
CA SER A 69 -11.58 17.74 11.62
C SER A 69 -12.40 16.62 10.99
N HIS A 70 -12.46 15.47 11.66
CA HIS A 70 -13.22 14.31 11.21
C HIS A 70 -14.74 14.49 11.36
N GLU A 71 -15.19 15.32 12.31
CA GLU A 71 -16.62 15.59 12.53
C GLU A 71 -17.22 16.42 11.39
N THR A 72 -16.47 17.39 10.88
CA THR A 72 -16.94 18.34 9.87
C THR A 72 -16.34 18.08 8.48
N GLY A 73 -15.38 17.15 8.37
CA GLY A 73 -14.73 16.78 7.11
C GLY A 73 -13.87 17.88 6.48
N PHE A 74 -13.35 18.84 7.27
CA PHE A 74 -12.47 19.89 6.75
C PHE A 74 -11.00 19.59 7.06
N VAL A 75 -10.13 20.08 6.18
CA VAL A 75 -8.68 20.11 6.38
C VAL A 75 -8.20 21.55 6.24
N ALA A 76 -7.41 22.01 7.19
CA ALA A 76 -6.77 23.32 7.16
C ALA A 76 -5.25 23.16 7.16
N VAL A 77 -4.58 23.89 6.27
CA VAL A 77 -3.12 23.98 6.21
C VAL A 77 -2.77 25.46 6.36
N SER A 78 -1.94 25.79 7.33
CA SER A 78 -1.55 27.18 7.59
C SER A 78 -0.07 27.30 7.91
N ARG A 79 0.49 28.47 7.59
CA ARG A 79 1.86 28.87 7.93
C ARG A 79 1.79 29.90 9.06
N ASP A 80 2.61 29.70 10.08
CA ASP A 80 2.81 30.71 11.12
C ASP A 80 3.79 31.78 10.64
N PHE A 81 3.48 33.03 10.97
CA PHE A 81 4.25 34.22 10.60
C PHE A 81 4.85 34.93 11.84
N ALA A 82 4.73 34.33 13.03
CA ALA A 82 5.36 34.82 14.25
C ALA A 82 6.90 34.77 14.20
#